data_AF-A0A8J5CLT4-F1
#
_entry.id   AF-A0A8J5CLT4-F1
#
_cell.length_a   1.000
_cell.length_b   1.000
_cell.length_c   1.000
_cell.angle_alpha   90.00
_cell.angle_beta   90.00
_cell.angle_gamma   90.00
#
_symmetry.space_group_name_H-M   'P 1'
#
loop_
_entity.id
_entity.type
_entity.pdbx_description
1 polymer ?
#
loop_
_entity_poly.entity_id
_entity_poly.type
_entity_poly.pdbx_seq_one_letter_code
_entity_poly.pdbx_strand_id
1 'polypeptide(L)'
;MEDSGDLLVLDTRDIPDQAVAKTFRGIEKLGQDQYDSYVTQRLIERTTPVSDTIPKNRLALFSRPPTRTPSKVTQMVASLKSDCALFSRLYIACQTRDGDLENFFKHENHANPPALSQLGKLRLGTKADLTDCLEKLCTSEGEPSTVDVIILDGAAIVNMLRPVGAKTFQDYATLVFLPYIKAQLAKSNRVDIIWDVYRQDSLKITTREKRGKGVRRRVTTVNSIPGNWQEFLRIDDNKTERFNFWHIKWWKIFRPRRK
;
A
#
# COMPACT_ATOMS: atom_id res chain seq x y z
N MET A 1 6.86 21.51 17.95
CA MET A 1 7.05 20.87 16.63
C MET A 1 6.75 19.39 16.80
N GLU A 2 6.18 18.70 15.81
CA GLU A 2 6.04 17.24 15.90
C GLU A 2 7.45 16.61 15.95
N ASP A 3 7.77 15.86 17.01
CA ASP A 3 8.98 15.03 17.13
C ASP A 3 8.86 13.76 16.28
N SER A 4 8.54 13.93 14.99
CA SER A 4 8.53 12.84 14.05
C SER A 4 9.83 12.86 13.26
N GLY A 5 10.59 11.76 13.29
CA GLY A 5 11.80 11.57 12.47
C GLY A 5 11.52 11.39 10.96
N ASP A 6 10.27 11.60 10.53
CA ASP A 6 9.86 11.45 9.13
C ASP A 6 10.10 12.71 8.33
N LEU A 7 10.60 12.53 7.11
CA LEU A 7 10.74 13.61 6.14
C LEU A 7 9.36 13.99 5.62
N LEU A 8 9.01 15.28 5.65
CA LEU A 8 7.66 15.77 5.36
C LEU A 8 7.70 17.03 4.49
N VAL A 9 6.74 17.17 3.57
CA VAL A 9 6.46 18.45 2.91
C VAL A 9 5.77 19.38 3.90
N LEU A 10 6.27 20.59 4.11
CA LEU A 10 5.81 21.47 5.20
C LEU A 10 4.35 21.93 5.05
N ASP A 11 3.93 22.22 3.82
CA ASP A 11 2.57 22.64 3.49
C ASP A 11 1.59 21.46 3.60
N THR A 12 1.75 20.47 2.71
CA THR A 12 0.77 19.38 2.57
C THR A 12 0.91 18.27 3.62
N ARG A 13 2.05 18.21 4.31
CA ARG A 13 2.41 17.13 5.24
C ARG A 13 2.44 15.75 4.59
N ASP A 14 2.72 15.72 3.30
CA ASP A 14 2.96 14.49 2.56
C ASP A 14 4.33 13.91 2.93
N ILE A 15 4.35 12.59 3.11
CA ILE A 15 5.56 11.81 3.42
C ILE A 15 6.05 11.21 2.09
N PRO A 16 7.31 11.44 1.70
CA PRO A 16 7.87 10.87 0.49
C PRO A 16 8.13 9.37 0.65
N ASP A 17 8.35 8.72 -0.50
CA ASP A 17 8.74 7.31 -0.55
C ASP A 17 9.97 7.03 0.34
N GLN A 18 9.98 5.87 1.00
CA GLN A 18 11.05 5.49 1.91
C GLN A 18 12.44 5.47 1.23
N ALA A 19 12.51 5.18 -0.07
CA ALA A 19 13.77 5.24 -0.82
C ALA A 19 14.33 6.67 -0.92
N VAL A 20 13.46 7.67 -1.04
CA VAL A 20 13.85 9.10 -1.04
C VAL A 20 14.31 9.49 0.36
N ALA A 21 13.56 9.12 1.41
CA ALA A 21 13.95 9.41 2.78
C ALA A 21 15.31 8.77 3.16
N LYS A 22 15.53 7.50 2.77
CA LYS A 22 16.82 6.81 2.95
C LYS A 22 17.96 7.51 2.21
N THR A 23 17.69 7.99 0.98
CA THR A 23 18.68 8.75 0.21
C THR A 23 19.12 10.00 0.99
N PHE A 24 18.19 10.84 1.43
CA PHE A 24 18.54 12.07 2.15
C PHE A 24 19.26 11.81 3.47
N ARG A 25 18.90 10.74 4.19
CA ARG A 25 19.58 10.37 5.44
C ARG A 25 21.01 9.87 5.23
N GLY A 26 21.34 9.36 4.04
CA GLY A 26 22.65 8.76 3.75
C GLY A 26 23.52 9.52 2.73
N ILE A 27 23.00 10.59 2.12
CA ILE A 27 23.66 11.25 0.98
C ILE A 27 24.98 11.92 1.37
N GLU A 28 25.08 12.46 2.57
CA GLU A 28 26.31 13.08 3.08
C GLU A 28 27.41 12.04 3.22
N LYS A 29 27.13 10.94 3.92
CA LYS A 29 28.07 9.82 4.06
C LYS A 29 28.49 9.25 2.70
N LEU A 30 27.53 9.05 1.81
CA LEU A 30 27.83 8.60 0.45
C LEU A 30 28.78 9.55 -0.29
N GLY A 31 28.58 10.87 -0.13
CA GLY A 31 29.45 11.88 -0.71
C GLY A 31 30.87 11.83 -0.12
N GLN A 32 30.98 11.66 1.20
CA GLN A 32 32.26 11.50 1.88
C GLN A 32 33.01 10.25 1.40
N ASP A 33 32.34 9.10 1.39
CA ASP A 33 32.92 7.83 0.92
C ASP A 33 33.40 7.95 -0.55
N GLN A 34 32.65 8.66 -1.40
CA GLN A 34 33.03 8.90 -2.79
C GLN A 34 34.23 9.85 -2.93
N TYR A 35 34.30 10.89 -2.10
CA TYR A 35 35.44 11.79 -2.05
C TYR A 35 36.70 11.04 -1.61
N ASP A 36 36.62 10.27 -0.52
CA ASP A 36 37.75 9.51 0.01
C ASP A 36 38.25 8.48 -1.01
N SER A 37 37.33 7.81 -1.72
CA SER A 37 37.67 6.90 -2.82
C SER A 37 38.36 7.62 -3.97
N TYR A 38 37.91 8.84 -4.33
CA TYR A 38 38.51 9.63 -5.39
C TYR A 38 39.95 10.04 -5.05
N VAL A 39 40.17 10.57 -3.84
CA VAL A 39 41.49 10.98 -3.35
C VAL A 39 42.44 9.78 -3.36
N THR A 40 41.99 8.65 -2.81
CA THR A 40 42.80 7.43 -2.75
C THR A 40 43.17 6.95 -4.15
N GLN A 41 42.20 6.72 -5.03
CA GLN A 41 42.46 6.11 -6.34
C GLN A 41 43.22 7.03 -7.30
N ARG A 42 42.97 8.34 -7.28
CA ARG A 42 43.53 9.27 -8.28
C ARG A 42 44.74 10.05 -7.80
N LEU A 43 44.80 10.40 -6.52
CA LEU A 43 45.87 11.25 -5.99
C LEU A 43 46.95 10.44 -5.26
N ILE A 44 46.55 9.40 -4.49
CA ILE A 44 47.47 8.58 -3.69
C ILE A 44 47.99 7.41 -4.52
N GLU A 45 47.12 6.48 -4.90
CA GLU A 45 47.47 5.23 -5.59
C GLU A 45 47.69 5.44 -7.10
N ARG A 46 47.12 6.51 -7.66
CA ARG A 46 47.22 6.88 -9.09
C ARG A 46 46.82 5.75 -10.05
N THR A 47 45.89 4.91 -9.62
CA THR A 47 45.35 3.79 -10.40
C THR A 47 44.38 4.25 -11.50
N THR A 48 43.80 5.44 -11.34
CA THR A 48 42.92 6.07 -12.34
C THR A 48 43.35 7.51 -12.67
N PRO A 49 43.34 7.90 -13.96
CA PRO A 49 43.61 9.27 -14.37
C PRO A 49 42.64 10.30 -13.78
N VAL A 50 43.16 11.48 -13.45
CA VAL A 50 42.35 12.62 -12.98
C VAL A 50 41.35 13.09 -14.05
N SER A 51 41.67 12.93 -15.33
CA SER A 51 40.83 13.30 -16.47
C SER A 51 39.61 12.40 -16.67
N ASP A 52 39.57 11.21 -16.04
CA ASP A 52 38.50 10.26 -16.27
C ASP A 52 37.16 10.80 -15.74
N THR A 53 36.10 10.56 -16.51
CA THR A 53 34.77 11.07 -16.18
C THR A 53 34.25 10.48 -14.86
N ILE A 54 33.74 11.35 -13.98
CA ILE A 54 33.09 10.93 -12.73
C ILE A 54 31.62 10.59 -13.04
N PRO A 55 31.16 9.35 -12.78
CA PRO A 55 29.79 8.96 -13.06
C PRO A 55 28.80 9.71 -12.14
N LYS A 56 27.64 10.08 -12.69
CA LYS A 56 26.58 10.74 -11.91
C LYS A 56 25.86 9.76 -10.99
N ASN A 57 25.64 10.18 -9.75
CA ASN A 57 24.80 9.46 -8.80
C ASN A 57 23.33 9.46 -9.27
N ARG A 58 22.75 8.26 -9.42
CA ARG A 58 21.34 8.06 -9.80
C ARG A 58 20.49 7.75 -8.58
N LEU A 59 20.48 8.66 -7.62
CA LEU A 59 19.74 8.50 -6.37
C LEU A 59 18.25 8.83 -6.53
N ALA A 60 17.43 8.22 -5.67
CA ALA A 60 16.01 8.53 -5.60
C ALA A 60 15.81 9.88 -4.90
N LEU A 61 15.25 10.85 -5.61
CA LEU A 61 15.00 12.20 -5.13
C LEU A 61 13.54 12.57 -5.37
N PHE A 62 13.07 13.70 -4.82
CA PHE A 62 11.70 14.18 -5.07
C PHE A 62 11.41 14.37 -6.57
N SER A 63 12.39 14.85 -7.33
CA SER A 63 12.30 15.00 -8.80
C SER A 63 12.55 13.70 -9.56
N ARG A 64 13.02 12.65 -8.88
CA ARG A 64 13.39 11.34 -9.45
C ARG A 64 12.85 10.21 -8.55
N PRO A 65 11.55 9.92 -8.62
CA PRO A 65 10.99 8.83 -7.83
C PRO A 65 11.67 7.49 -8.18
N PRO A 66 11.80 6.57 -7.21
CA PRO A 66 12.39 5.25 -7.44
C PRO A 66 11.67 4.56 -8.61
N THR A 67 12.45 3.89 -9.46
CA THR A 67 12.08 3.31 -10.75
C THR A 67 10.64 2.82 -10.81
N ARG A 68 9.87 3.35 -11.77
CA ARG A 68 8.52 2.87 -12.05
C ARG A 68 8.59 1.38 -12.38
N THR A 69 7.75 0.57 -11.73
CA THR A 69 7.58 -0.84 -12.07
C THR A 69 7.37 -0.97 -13.58
N PRO A 70 8.02 -1.95 -14.25
CA PRO A 70 7.89 -2.13 -15.69
C PRO A 70 6.42 -2.23 -16.09
N SER A 71 6.06 -1.69 -17.24
CA SER A 71 4.68 -1.69 -17.72
C SER A 71 4.14 -3.11 -17.83
N LYS A 72 2.80 -3.27 -17.77
CA LYS A 72 2.16 -4.59 -17.97
C LYS A 72 2.64 -5.27 -19.25
N VAL A 73 2.78 -4.49 -20.33
CA VAL A 73 3.25 -4.98 -21.63
C VAL A 73 4.70 -5.48 -21.53
N THR A 74 5.58 -4.70 -20.90
CA THR A 74 6.99 -5.09 -20.70
C THR A 74 7.11 -6.39 -19.89
N GLN A 75 6.29 -6.54 -18.84
CA GLN A 75 6.28 -7.76 -18.04
C GLN A 75 5.73 -8.96 -18.82
N MET A 76 4.67 -8.77 -19.63
CA MET A 76 4.16 -9.81 -20.51
C MET A 76 5.19 -10.27 -21.53
N VAL A 77 5.91 -9.33 -22.16
CA VAL A 77 6.99 -9.66 -23.11
C VAL A 77 8.09 -10.47 -22.42
N ALA A 78 8.47 -10.12 -21.19
CA ALA A 78 9.44 -10.89 -20.42
C ALA A 78 8.95 -12.32 -20.12
N SER A 79 7.67 -12.48 -19.78
CA SER A 79 7.03 -13.79 -19.59
C SER A 79 7.10 -14.63 -20.87
N LEU A 80 6.69 -14.06 -22.01
CA LEU A 80 6.71 -14.76 -23.29
C LEU A 80 8.12 -15.19 -23.71
N LYS A 81 9.15 -14.38 -23.40
CA LYS A 81 10.55 -14.75 -23.61
C LYS A 81 10.97 -15.94 -22.75
N SER A 82 10.53 -15.98 -21.49
CA SER A 82 10.77 -17.10 -20.59
C SER A 82 10.11 -18.38 -21.11
N ASP A 83 8.86 -18.28 -21.57
CA ASP A 83 8.11 -19.41 -22.13
C ASP A 83 8.80 -19.93 -23.39
N CYS A 84 9.21 -19.04 -24.30
CA CYS A 84 9.97 -19.39 -25.50
C CYS A 84 11.29 -20.11 -25.14
N ALA A 85 12.02 -19.64 -24.13
CA ALA A 85 13.24 -20.29 -23.67
C ALA A 85 12.98 -21.67 -23.02
N LEU A 86 11.86 -21.84 -22.32
CA LEU A 86 11.45 -23.14 -21.76
C LEU A 86 11.13 -24.13 -22.88
N PHE A 87 10.30 -23.73 -23.84
CA PHE A 87 9.92 -24.59 -24.97
C PHE A 87 11.10 -24.90 -25.89
N SER A 88 12.02 -23.95 -26.09
CA SER A 88 13.25 -24.20 -26.86
C SER A 88 14.12 -25.27 -26.18
N ARG A 89 14.24 -25.23 -24.85
CA ARG A 89 14.97 -26.26 -24.08
C ARG A 89 14.27 -27.60 -24.12
N LEU A 90 12.94 -27.63 -24.00
CA LEU A 90 12.13 -28.84 -24.15
C LEU A 90 12.37 -29.47 -25.53
N TYR A 91 12.29 -28.67 -26.60
CA TYR A 91 12.53 -29.14 -27.96
C TYR A 91 13.90 -29.79 -28.10
N ILE A 92 14.97 -29.13 -27.65
CA ILE A 92 16.34 -29.69 -27.69
C ILE A 92 16.45 -30.98 -26.86
N ALA A 93 15.80 -31.02 -25.69
CA ALA A 93 15.80 -32.22 -24.84
C ALA A 93 15.10 -33.40 -25.54
N CYS A 94 13.97 -33.16 -26.22
CA CYS A 94 13.25 -34.18 -26.99
C CYS A 94 14.02 -34.67 -28.25
N GLN A 95 14.99 -33.90 -28.77
CA GLN A 95 15.85 -34.35 -29.87
C GLN A 95 16.94 -35.33 -29.40
N THR A 96 17.33 -35.26 -28.14
CA THR A 96 18.43 -36.07 -27.57
C THR A 96 17.94 -37.18 -26.66
N ARG A 97 16.68 -37.12 -26.21
CA ARG A 97 16.03 -38.06 -25.29
C ARG A 97 14.61 -38.33 -25.78
N ASP A 98 14.09 -39.52 -25.53
CA ASP A 98 12.69 -39.87 -25.79
C ASP A 98 11.78 -39.14 -24.78
N GLY A 99 11.51 -37.87 -25.06
CA GLY A 99 10.85 -36.96 -24.13
C GLY A 99 9.34 -37.15 -24.12
N ASP A 100 8.78 -37.50 -22.95
CA ASP A 100 7.34 -37.63 -22.73
C ASP A 100 6.68 -36.24 -22.59
N LEU A 101 6.08 -35.79 -23.69
CA LEU A 101 5.33 -34.53 -23.75
C LEU A 101 4.05 -34.58 -22.91
N GLU A 102 3.42 -35.74 -22.79
CA GLU A 102 2.16 -35.87 -22.06
C GLU A 102 2.39 -35.69 -20.56
N ASN A 103 3.43 -36.32 -20.03
CA ASN A 103 3.84 -36.09 -18.65
C ASN A 103 4.37 -34.67 -18.42
N PHE A 104 5.04 -34.06 -19.40
CA PHE A 104 5.45 -32.66 -19.31
C PHE A 104 4.23 -31.74 -19.15
N PHE A 105 3.24 -31.81 -20.05
CA PHE A 105 2.06 -30.93 -20.00
C PHE A 105 1.08 -31.26 -18.87
N LYS A 106 1.19 -32.43 -18.24
CA LYS A 106 0.43 -32.77 -17.03
C LYS A 106 0.80 -31.90 -15.83
N HIS A 107 2.00 -31.30 -15.83
CA HIS A 107 2.50 -30.49 -14.72
C HIS A 107 2.71 -29.02 -15.12
N GLU A 108 2.56 -28.12 -14.15
CA GLU A 108 2.89 -26.71 -14.34
C GLU A 108 4.43 -26.53 -14.27
N ASN A 109 5.10 -26.54 -15.41
CA ASN A 109 6.57 -26.42 -15.50
C ASN A 109 7.11 -24.97 -15.38
N HIS A 110 6.26 -24.02 -15.01
CA HIS A 110 6.66 -22.64 -14.78
C HIS A 110 7.15 -22.46 -13.35
N ALA A 111 8.05 -21.50 -13.13
CA ALA A 111 8.50 -21.14 -11.77
C ALA A 111 7.36 -20.68 -10.85
N ASN A 112 6.23 -20.24 -11.44
CA ASN A 112 5.03 -19.88 -10.71
C ASN A 112 3.80 -20.53 -11.39
N PRO A 113 2.88 -21.13 -10.61
CA PRO A 113 1.69 -21.82 -11.13
C PRO A 113 0.75 -20.85 -11.87
N PRO A 114 0.55 -20.95 -13.21
CA PRO A 114 -0.29 -20.01 -13.96
C PRO A 114 -1.77 -20.01 -13.55
N ALA A 115 -2.25 -21.12 -12.99
CA ALA A 115 -3.60 -21.22 -12.44
C ALA A 115 -3.81 -20.29 -11.23
N LEU A 116 -2.77 -20.08 -10.42
CA LEU A 116 -2.85 -19.30 -9.18
C LEU A 116 -2.15 -17.94 -9.30
N SER A 117 -1.26 -17.75 -10.27
CA SER A 117 -0.36 -16.61 -10.38
C SER A 117 -0.35 -16.02 -11.79
N GLN A 118 -0.18 -14.71 -11.87
CA GLN A 118 0.15 -14.00 -13.10
C GLN A 118 1.35 -13.11 -12.83
N LEU A 119 2.44 -13.34 -13.57
CA LEU A 119 3.70 -12.61 -13.45
C LEU A 119 4.28 -12.66 -12.01
N GLY A 120 4.22 -13.85 -11.39
CA GLY A 120 4.70 -14.06 -10.01
C GLY A 120 3.81 -13.46 -8.92
N LYS A 121 2.62 -12.95 -9.28
CA LYS A 121 1.66 -12.40 -8.31
C LYS A 121 0.35 -13.18 -8.33
N LEU A 122 -0.16 -13.51 -7.14
CA LEU A 122 -1.42 -14.22 -6.96
C LEU A 122 -2.56 -13.58 -7.78
N ARG A 123 -3.31 -14.39 -8.54
CA ARG A 123 -4.55 -13.98 -9.18
C ARG A 123 -5.56 -13.60 -8.10
N LEU A 124 -6.27 -12.50 -8.31
CA LEU A 124 -7.29 -12.03 -7.38
C LEU A 124 -8.65 -12.27 -8.01
N GLY A 125 -9.58 -12.83 -7.24
CA GLY A 125 -11.00 -12.84 -7.56
C GLY A 125 -11.74 -11.70 -6.85
N THR A 126 -12.98 -11.45 -7.25
CA THR A 126 -13.85 -10.52 -6.53
C THR A 126 -14.59 -11.31 -5.47
N LYS A 127 -14.37 -11.00 -4.18
CA LYS A 127 -15.06 -11.72 -3.09
C LYS A 127 -16.59 -11.66 -3.21
N ALA A 128 -17.11 -10.60 -3.84
CA ALA A 128 -18.54 -10.42 -4.10
C ALA A 128 -19.13 -11.47 -5.06
N ASP A 129 -18.32 -12.11 -5.90
CA ASP A 129 -18.83 -13.16 -6.80
C ASP A 129 -19.44 -14.33 -6.00
N LEU A 130 -18.98 -14.54 -4.75
CA LEU A 130 -19.54 -15.52 -3.82
C LEU A 130 -20.74 -14.98 -3.05
N THR A 131 -20.84 -13.67 -2.80
CA THR A 131 -21.98 -13.11 -2.04
C THR A 131 -23.27 -13.29 -2.80
N ASP A 132 -23.27 -13.10 -4.12
CA ASP A 132 -24.45 -13.31 -4.96
C ASP A 132 -24.92 -14.78 -4.93
N CYS A 133 -23.99 -15.72 -4.77
CA CYS A 133 -24.31 -17.13 -4.63
C CYS A 133 -24.89 -17.45 -3.24
N LEU A 134 -24.35 -16.83 -2.20
CA LEU A 134 -24.78 -17.04 -0.82
C LEU A 134 -26.11 -16.34 -0.50
N GLU A 135 -26.35 -15.16 -1.05
CA GLU A 135 -27.61 -14.41 -0.87
C GLU A 135 -28.81 -15.19 -1.38
N LYS A 136 -28.66 -15.93 -2.49
CA LYS A 136 -29.70 -16.83 -3.02
C LYS A 136 -30.09 -17.96 -2.07
N LEU A 137 -29.23 -18.30 -1.11
CA LEU A 137 -29.45 -19.34 -0.12
C LEU A 137 -30.06 -18.79 1.18
N CYS A 138 -30.10 -17.47 1.35
CA CYS A 138 -30.70 -16.81 2.52
C CYS A 138 -32.17 -16.48 2.27
N THR A 139 -33.01 -16.70 3.28
CA THR A 139 -34.38 -16.19 3.32
C THR A 139 -34.36 -14.83 4.01
N SER A 140 -34.95 -13.79 3.42
CA SER A 140 -34.98 -12.46 4.01
C SER A 140 -35.85 -12.46 5.27
N GLU A 141 -35.23 -12.45 6.45
CA GLU A 141 -35.94 -12.12 7.68
C GLU A 141 -36.12 -10.59 7.76
N GLY A 142 -37.31 -10.15 8.18
CA GLY A 142 -37.63 -8.73 8.29
C GLY A 142 -36.76 -8.00 9.31
N GLU A 143 -36.53 -6.70 9.10
CA GLU A 143 -35.71 -5.90 10.01
C GLU A 143 -36.29 -5.92 11.44
N PRO A 144 -35.51 -6.30 12.47
CA PRO A 144 -35.97 -6.22 13.84
C PRO A 144 -36.22 -4.76 14.24
N SER A 145 -37.38 -4.49 14.84
CA SER A 145 -37.87 -3.14 15.16
C SER A 145 -37.06 -2.38 16.20
N THR A 146 -36.20 -3.08 16.97
CA THR A 146 -35.40 -2.51 18.06
C THR A 146 -34.05 -3.19 18.11
N VAL A 147 -32.98 -2.39 17.98
CA VAL A 147 -31.59 -2.89 17.98
C VAL A 147 -30.88 -2.37 19.23
N ASP A 148 -30.48 -3.26 20.13
CA ASP A 148 -29.74 -2.86 21.34
C ASP A 148 -28.32 -2.40 21.04
N VAL A 149 -27.67 -3.06 20.08
CA VAL A 149 -26.26 -2.84 19.74
C VAL A 149 -26.08 -2.76 18.23
N ILE A 150 -25.44 -1.68 17.76
CA ILE A 150 -25.00 -1.55 16.37
C ILE A 150 -23.49 -1.74 16.31
N ILE A 151 -23.04 -2.73 15.54
CA ILE A 151 -21.62 -2.98 15.28
C ILE A 151 -21.30 -2.50 13.87
N LEU A 152 -20.33 -1.60 13.77
CA LEU A 152 -19.98 -0.92 12.53
C LEU A 152 -18.58 -1.30 12.07
N ASP A 153 -18.46 -1.66 10.80
CA ASP A 153 -17.15 -1.69 10.12
C ASP A 153 -16.70 -0.25 9.86
N GLY A 154 -15.74 0.22 10.65
CA GLY A 154 -15.22 1.57 10.55
C GLY A 154 -14.55 1.85 9.20
N ALA A 155 -13.86 0.87 8.60
CA ALA A 155 -13.22 1.05 7.30
C ALA A 155 -14.28 1.24 6.20
N ALA A 156 -15.39 0.50 6.27
CA ALA A 156 -16.52 0.69 5.36
C ALA A 156 -17.18 2.08 5.52
N ILE A 157 -17.43 2.51 6.76
CA ILE A 157 -18.03 3.83 7.04
C ILE A 157 -17.16 4.95 6.49
N VAL A 158 -15.86 4.89 6.65
CA VAL A 158 -14.94 5.90 6.12
C VAL A 158 -15.02 6.02 4.61
N ASN A 159 -15.14 4.88 3.92
CA ASN A 159 -15.27 4.88 2.46
C ASN A 159 -16.60 5.50 2.02
N MET A 160 -17.67 5.24 2.79
CA MET A 160 -18.99 5.79 2.56
C MET A 160 -19.07 7.30 2.86
N LEU A 161 -18.55 7.72 4.03
CA LEU A 161 -18.59 9.08 4.52
C LEU A 161 -17.41 9.89 3.99
N ARG A 162 -17.58 10.44 2.80
CA ARG A 162 -16.59 11.36 2.22
C ARG A 162 -16.51 12.66 3.03
N PRO A 163 -15.31 13.26 3.14
CA PRO A 163 -15.08 14.47 3.93
C PRO A 163 -15.57 15.75 3.21
N VAL A 164 -16.84 15.79 2.80
CA VAL A 164 -17.41 16.92 2.06
C VAL A 164 -17.49 18.15 2.97
N GLY A 165 -16.92 19.27 2.53
CA GLY A 165 -16.93 20.54 3.26
C GLY A 165 -15.96 20.64 4.44
N ALA A 166 -15.24 19.56 4.78
CA ALA A 166 -14.24 19.57 5.83
C ALA A 166 -12.87 20.02 5.29
N LYS A 167 -12.21 20.96 5.97
CA LYS A 167 -10.87 21.45 5.58
C LYS A 167 -9.76 20.65 6.24
N THR A 168 -9.94 20.30 7.52
CA THR A 168 -8.96 19.56 8.33
C THR A 168 -9.50 18.20 8.80
N PHE A 169 -8.62 17.28 9.18
CA PHE A 169 -9.06 15.99 9.76
C PHE A 169 -9.90 16.18 11.03
N GLN A 170 -9.66 17.26 11.80
CA GLN A 170 -10.51 17.64 12.91
C GLN A 170 -11.93 17.99 12.44
N ASP A 171 -12.06 18.82 11.40
CA ASP A 171 -13.36 19.20 10.83
C ASP A 171 -14.12 17.98 10.32
N TYR A 172 -13.44 17.05 9.64
CA TYR A 172 -14.08 15.83 9.16
C TYR A 172 -14.62 14.98 10.30
N ALA A 173 -13.83 14.85 11.38
CA ALA A 173 -14.28 14.14 12.56
C ALA A 173 -15.54 14.79 13.17
N THR A 174 -15.58 16.12 13.29
CA THR A 174 -16.67 16.84 13.97
C THR A 174 -17.91 17.09 13.12
N LEU A 175 -17.73 17.36 11.84
CA LEU A 175 -18.81 17.79 10.94
C LEU A 175 -19.44 16.64 10.16
N VAL A 176 -18.72 15.53 9.97
CA VAL A 176 -19.20 14.40 9.15
C VAL A 176 -19.30 13.12 9.96
N PHE A 177 -18.20 12.66 10.52
CA PHE A 177 -18.15 11.32 11.12
C PHE A 177 -18.90 11.25 12.47
N LEU A 178 -18.68 12.19 13.39
CA LEU A 178 -19.36 12.22 14.68
C LEU A 178 -20.89 12.37 14.56
N PRO A 179 -21.43 13.26 13.71
CA PRO A 179 -22.88 13.34 13.49
C PRO A 179 -23.49 12.02 13.02
N TYR A 180 -22.81 11.31 12.11
CA TYR A 180 -23.28 9.99 11.66
C TYR A 180 -23.34 8.99 12.83
N ILE A 181 -22.30 8.91 13.65
CA ILE A 181 -22.30 7.98 14.80
C ILE A 181 -23.34 8.35 15.85
N LYS A 182 -23.57 9.65 16.11
CA LYS A 182 -24.66 10.10 16.98
C LYS A 182 -26.03 9.70 16.45
N ALA A 183 -26.24 9.77 15.13
CA ALA A 183 -27.48 9.33 14.50
C ALA A 183 -27.70 7.82 14.63
N GLN A 184 -26.63 7.00 14.57
CA GLN A 184 -26.73 5.56 14.86
C GLN A 184 -27.00 5.29 16.34
N LEU A 185 -26.35 6.02 17.24
CA LEU A 185 -26.56 5.90 18.67
C LEU A 185 -27.97 6.32 19.10
N ALA A 186 -28.64 7.23 18.37
CA ALA A 186 -30.04 7.55 18.63
C ALA A 186 -31.00 6.36 18.36
N LYS A 187 -30.55 5.33 17.62
CA LYS A 187 -31.33 4.14 17.27
C LYS A 187 -30.99 2.92 18.12
N SER A 188 -29.98 3.00 18.98
CA SER A 188 -29.46 1.85 19.72
C SER A 188 -28.90 2.25 21.07
N ASN A 189 -28.90 1.33 22.04
CA ASN A 189 -28.31 1.60 23.35
C ASN A 189 -26.77 1.71 23.29
N ARG A 190 -26.14 1.08 22.29
CA ARG A 190 -24.68 1.06 22.11
C ARG A 190 -24.27 0.97 20.65
N VAL A 191 -23.22 1.71 20.29
CA VAL A 191 -22.56 1.61 18.99
C VAL A 191 -21.10 1.23 19.18
N ASP A 192 -20.69 0.12 18.59
CA ASP A 192 -19.30 -0.35 18.55
C ASP A 192 -18.73 -0.14 17.14
N ILE A 193 -17.55 0.45 17.04
CA ILE A 193 -16.85 0.66 15.76
C ILE A 193 -15.61 -0.22 15.73
N ILE A 194 -15.55 -1.13 14.76
CA ILE A 194 -14.45 -2.05 14.58
C ILE A 194 -13.54 -1.51 13.47
N TRP A 195 -12.25 -1.40 13.79
CA TRP A 195 -11.24 -0.95 12.83
C TRP A 195 -10.40 -2.12 12.35
N ASP A 196 -10.10 -2.13 11.04
CA ASP A 196 -9.17 -3.07 10.46
C ASP A 196 -7.75 -2.94 11.03
N VAL A 197 -7.08 -4.09 11.20
CA VAL A 197 -5.64 -4.14 11.48
C VAL A 197 -4.87 -4.51 10.21
N TYR A 198 -3.97 -3.63 9.81
CA TYR A 198 -3.18 -3.77 8.59
C TYR A 198 -1.82 -4.42 8.90
N ARG A 199 -1.78 -5.76 8.97
CA ARG A 199 -0.54 -6.50 9.20
C ARG A 199 0.25 -6.76 7.90
N GLN A 200 1.57 -6.63 7.97
CA GLN A 200 2.49 -6.83 6.84
C GLN A 200 2.64 -8.30 6.45
N ASP A 201 2.53 -9.21 7.41
CA ASP A 201 2.64 -10.66 7.25
C ASP A 201 1.33 -11.33 6.78
N SER A 202 0.29 -10.55 6.46
CA SER A 202 -0.99 -11.07 5.99
C SER A 202 -0.97 -11.42 4.51
N LEU A 203 -1.59 -12.55 4.12
CA LEU A 203 -1.88 -12.90 2.73
C LEU A 203 -2.63 -11.80 1.94
N LYS A 204 -3.33 -10.90 2.64
CA LYS A 204 -4.02 -9.76 2.01
C LYS A 204 -3.08 -8.65 1.54
N ILE A 205 -1.81 -8.63 1.93
CA ILE A 205 -0.87 -7.57 1.54
C ILE A 205 -0.76 -7.43 0.03
N THR A 206 -0.59 -8.54 -0.70
CA THR A 206 -0.47 -8.54 -2.17
C THR A 206 -1.73 -8.02 -2.85
N THR A 207 -2.90 -8.25 -2.24
CA THR A 207 -4.17 -7.69 -2.73
C THR A 207 -4.18 -6.18 -2.58
N ARG A 208 -3.65 -5.65 -1.47
CA ARG A 208 -3.58 -4.22 -1.19
C ARG A 208 -2.56 -3.52 -2.09
N GLU A 209 -1.38 -4.11 -2.31
CA GLU A 209 -0.38 -3.60 -3.25
C GLU A 209 -0.93 -3.42 -4.67
N LYS A 210 -1.80 -4.35 -5.13
CA LYS A 210 -2.44 -4.28 -6.45
C LYS A 210 -3.51 -3.19 -6.56
N ARG A 211 -4.10 -2.72 -5.45
CA ARG A 211 -5.11 -1.63 -5.44
C ARG A 211 -4.51 -0.27 -5.80
N GLY A 212 -3.20 -0.18 -5.91
CA GLY A 212 -2.47 0.96 -6.45
C GLY A 212 -1.72 1.74 -5.39
N LYS A 213 -0.88 2.66 -5.86
CA LYS A 213 -0.18 3.61 -5.00
C LYS A 213 -1.10 4.79 -4.68
N GLY A 214 -0.82 5.43 -3.56
CA GLY A 214 -1.44 6.69 -3.19
C GLY A 214 -0.46 7.59 -2.46
N VAL A 215 -0.95 8.72 -1.97
CA VAL A 215 -0.13 9.69 -1.24
C VAL A 215 -0.21 9.40 0.25
N ARG A 216 0.94 9.10 0.87
CA ARG A 216 1.06 9.05 2.32
C ARG A 216 1.02 10.48 2.85
N ARG A 217 0.03 10.78 3.68
CA ARG A 217 -0.14 12.10 4.31
C ARG A 217 -0.30 11.95 5.81
N ARG A 218 0.48 12.71 6.57
CA ARG A 218 0.40 12.73 8.03
C ARG A 218 -1.00 13.11 8.48
N VAL A 219 -1.57 12.34 9.40
CA VAL A 219 -2.89 12.62 9.99
C VAL A 219 -2.73 13.30 11.35
N THR A 220 -3.02 14.60 11.41
CA THR A 220 -3.09 15.39 12.66
C THR A 220 -4.37 16.21 12.70
N THR A 221 -4.68 16.84 13.84
CA THR A 221 -5.87 17.71 13.97
C THR A 221 -5.91 18.83 12.95
N VAL A 222 -4.78 19.48 12.68
CA VAL A 222 -4.69 20.73 11.91
C VAL A 222 -4.39 20.48 10.43
N ASN A 223 -3.91 19.29 10.09
CA ASN A 223 -3.55 18.99 8.70
C ASN A 223 -4.78 18.98 7.80
N SER A 224 -4.58 19.48 6.58
CA SER A 224 -5.62 19.54 5.57
C SER A 224 -5.98 18.14 5.06
N ILE A 225 -7.27 17.97 4.77
CA ILE A 225 -7.75 16.75 4.12
C ILE A 225 -7.23 16.69 2.69
N PRO A 226 -6.78 15.52 2.21
CA PRO A 226 -6.34 15.37 0.84
C PRO A 226 -7.51 15.53 -0.14
N GLY A 227 -7.28 16.25 -1.24
CA GLY A 227 -8.29 16.46 -2.28
C GLY A 227 -8.76 15.15 -2.92
N ASN A 228 -7.86 14.17 -3.07
CA ASN A 228 -8.20 12.83 -3.54
C ASN A 228 -8.32 11.84 -2.37
N TRP A 229 -9.54 11.75 -1.82
CA TRP A 229 -9.81 10.88 -0.66
C TRP A 229 -9.57 9.41 -0.98
N GLN A 230 -9.97 8.92 -2.16
CA GLN A 230 -9.79 7.51 -2.51
C GLN A 230 -8.31 7.13 -2.57
N GLU A 231 -7.47 8.01 -3.09
CA GLU A 231 -6.02 7.77 -3.15
C GLU A 231 -5.39 7.77 -1.76
N PHE A 232 -5.81 8.67 -0.88
CA PHE A 232 -5.40 8.65 0.53
C PHE A 232 -5.79 7.33 1.22
N LEU A 233 -6.99 6.82 0.96
CA LEU A 233 -7.48 5.54 1.48
C LEU A 233 -6.81 4.31 0.84
N ARG A 234 -5.91 4.45 -0.14
CA ARG A 234 -5.14 3.30 -0.65
C ARG A 234 -3.94 2.97 0.23
N ILE A 235 -3.46 3.92 1.03
CA ILE A 235 -2.30 3.74 1.91
C ILE A 235 -2.75 3.23 3.28
N ASP A 236 -2.24 2.08 3.69
CA ASP A 236 -2.62 1.44 4.96
C ASP A 236 -2.15 2.24 6.18
N ASP A 237 -0.98 2.89 6.11
CA ASP A 237 -0.47 3.75 7.17
C ASP A 237 -1.37 4.96 7.42
N ASN A 238 -1.93 5.56 6.36
CA ASN A 238 -2.89 6.67 6.48
C ASN A 238 -4.14 6.23 7.27
N LYS A 239 -4.64 5.02 7.00
CA LYS A 239 -5.80 4.47 7.71
C LYS A 239 -5.46 4.21 9.17
N THR A 240 -4.34 3.55 9.42
CA THR A 240 -3.87 3.19 10.76
C THR A 240 -3.65 4.44 11.62
N GLU A 241 -2.96 5.44 11.08
CA GLU A 241 -2.72 6.71 11.78
C GLU A 241 -4.02 7.46 12.07
N ARG A 242 -4.97 7.47 11.12
CA ARG A 242 -6.29 8.05 11.35
C ARG A 242 -7.10 7.30 12.41
N PHE A 243 -7.08 5.97 12.41
CA PHE A 243 -7.78 5.17 13.42
C PHE A 243 -7.24 5.48 14.81
N ASN A 244 -5.92 5.59 14.94
CA ASN A 244 -5.27 6.02 16.18
C ASN A 244 -5.67 7.46 16.56
N PHE A 245 -5.66 8.39 15.60
CA PHE A 245 -6.10 9.76 15.80
C PHE A 245 -7.52 9.84 16.37
N TRP A 246 -8.44 9.07 15.80
CA TRP A 246 -9.82 8.98 16.29
C TRP A 246 -9.89 8.30 17.64
N HIS A 247 -9.25 7.15 17.85
CA HIS A 247 -9.24 6.50 19.16
C HIS A 247 -8.83 7.48 20.29
N ILE A 248 -7.77 8.27 20.07
CA ILE A 248 -7.30 9.28 21.03
C ILE A 248 -8.32 10.43 21.22
N LYS A 249 -8.88 10.96 20.12
CA LYS A 249 -9.87 12.06 20.19
C LYS A 249 -11.18 11.61 20.84
N TRP A 250 -11.61 10.39 20.54
CA TRP A 250 -12.89 9.84 20.98
C TRP A 250 -12.84 9.43 22.43
N TRP A 251 -11.71 8.86 22.87
CA TRP A 251 -11.45 8.64 24.30
C TRP A 251 -11.56 9.95 25.09
N LYS A 252 -11.19 11.10 24.53
CA LYS A 252 -11.35 12.41 25.19
C LYS A 252 -12.79 12.93 25.20
N ILE A 253 -13.60 12.60 24.19
CA ILE A 253 -14.97 13.11 24.02
C ILE A 253 -16.00 12.24 24.77
N PHE A 254 -15.84 10.92 24.73
CA PHE A 254 -16.79 9.95 25.28
C PHE A 254 -16.36 9.36 26.63
N ARG A 255 -15.27 9.83 27.24
CA ARG A 255 -14.93 9.43 28.61
C ARG A 255 -16.12 9.76 29.52
N PRO A 256 -16.61 8.80 30.33
CA PRO A 256 -17.51 9.17 31.41
C PRO A 256 -16.78 10.20 32.27
N ARG A 257 -17.36 11.39 32.43
CA ARG A 257 -16.93 12.28 33.51
C ARG A 257 -17.14 11.46 34.78
N ARG A 258 -16.04 11.01 35.39
CA ARG A 258 -16.10 10.41 36.73
C ARG A 258 -16.82 11.44 37.59
N LYS A 259 -18.02 11.09 38.06
CA LYS A 259 -18.67 11.80 39.17
C LYS A 259 -17.83 11.56 40.41
#